data_AF-A0A1Y2IZD7-F1
#
_entry.id   AF-A0A1Y2IZD7-F1
#
_cell.length_a   1.000
_cell.length_b   1.000
_cell.length_c   1.000
_cell.angle_alpha   90.00
_cell.angle_beta   90.00
_cell.angle_gamma   90.00
#
_symmetry.space_group_name_H-M   'P 1'
#
loop_
_entity.id
_entity.type
_entity.pdbx_description
1 polymer ?
#
loop_
_entity_poly.entity_id
_entity_poly.type
_entity_poly.pdbx_seq_one_letter_code
_entity_poly.pdbx_strand_id
1 'polypeptide(L)'
;MSRPLPASASPKADILRGWIKTTKDAILVFEATRAGIVPRVTRRFHDLEKRSIIQSGAILVFTEEESGIKRWTDPYLWSASRMQGNFLMYREREDEYAPEAASPYQCSAVGGPDGMPDRQVDADLEHYILGSWNKGKGLKKNGLMKKTISMNIEGTTYHLVSYYYPSDVRSGLLQTPSSMPALACLDISPAILKSLSQFRQPPVLGKSKRGRPTRR
;
A
#
# COMPACT_ATOMS: atom_id res chain seq x y z
N MET A 1 31.41 19.34 32.34
CA MET A 1 31.35 18.63 31.05
C MET A 1 29.90 18.24 30.82
N SER A 2 29.19 18.98 29.98
CA SER A 2 27.74 18.86 29.79
C SER A 2 27.46 17.75 28.78
N ARG A 3 26.72 16.73 29.21
CA ARG A 3 26.32 15.57 28.42
C ARG A 3 25.34 16.03 27.32
N PRO A 4 25.54 15.71 26.03
CA PRO A 4 24.61 16.10 24.99
C PRO A 4 23.31 15.31 25.14
N LEU A 5 22.18 16.01 25.07
CA LEU A 5 20.84 15.42 25.02
C LEU A 5 20.70 14.61 23.71
N PRO A 6 20.01 13.46 23.72
CA PRO A 6 19.74 12.71 22.50
C PRO A 6 18.91 13.56 21.56
N ALA A 7 19.32 13.64 20.29
CA ALA A 7 18.59 14.30 19.24
C ALA A 7 17.14 13.78 19.21
N SER A 8 16.17 14.70 19.32
CA SER A 8 14.75 14.38 19.16
C SER A 8 14.56 13.71 17.81
N ALA A 9 14.10 12.45 17.82
CA ALA A 9 13.70 11.76 16.61
C ALA A 9 12.71 12.64 15.84
N SER A 10 13.00 12.92 14.57
CA SER A 10 12.11 13.66 13.69
C SER A 10 10.72 13.03 13.74
N PRO A 11 9.62 13.80 13.84
CA PRO A 11 8.29 13.21 13.84
C PRO A 11 8.14 12.38 12.56
N LYS A 12 7.93 11.06 12.73
CA LYS A 12 7.63 10.19 11.60
C LYS A 12 6.38 10.76 10.95
N ALA A 13 6.40 10.98 9.64
CA ALA A 13 5.20 11.35 8.93
C ALA A 13 4.12 10.31 9.24
N ASP A 14 3.01 10.74 9.83
CA ASP A 14 1.87 9.88 10.13
C ASP A 14 1.30 9.42 8.79
N ILE A 15 1.68 8.22 8.35
CA ILE A 15 1.12 7.58 7.17
C ILE A 15 0.41 6.30 7.59
N LEU A 16 -0.67 5.96 6.87
CA LEU A 16 -1.34 4.69 7.09
C LEU A 16 -0.38 3.54 6.74
N ARG A 17 -0.31 2.54 7.63
CA ARG A 17 0.47 1.32 7.41
C ARG A 17 -0.43 0.09 7.38
N GLY A 18 -0.26 -0.74 6.35
CA GLY A 18 -1.01 -1.97 6.14
C GLY A 18 -0.79 -2.56 4.76
N TRP A 19 -1.70 -3.41 4.31
CA TRP A 19 -1.63 -4.06 3.00
C TRP A 19 -2.95 -3.96 2.24
N ILE A 20 -2.87 -3.50 0.99
CA ILE A 20 -4.03 -3.40 0.09
C ILE A 20 -4.20 -4.71 -0.67
N LYS A 21 -4.99 -5.63 -0.10
CA LYS A 21 -5.32 -6.90 -0.74
C LYS A 21 -6.28 -6.70 -1.91
N THR A 22 -7.41 -6.02 -1.66
CA THR A 22 -8.56 -5.96 -2.56
C THR A 22 -8.95 -4.52 -2.92
N THR A 23 -9.81 -4.36 -3.93
CA THR A 23 -10.39 -3.05 -4.27
C THR A 23 -11.27 -2.51 -3.13
N LYS A 24 -11.90 -3.39 -2.32
CA LYS A 24 -12.63 -2.96 -1.11
C LYS A 24 -11.69 -2.24 -0.13
N ASP A 25 -10.47 -2.76 0.06
CA ASP A 25 -9.48 -2.13 0.93
C ASP A 25 -9.12 -0.72 0.43
N ALA A 26 -8.88 -0.56 -0.87
CA ALA A 26 -8.60 0.75 -1.46
C ALA A 26 -9.78 1.72 -1.31
N ILE A 27 -11.01 1.25 -1.48
CA ILE A 27 -12.23 2.05 -1.32
C ILE A 27 -12.37 2.55 0.13
N LEU A 28 -12.11 1.69 1.12
CA LEU A 28 -12.12 2.10 2.53
C LEU A 28 -11.06 3.16 2.82
N VAL A 29 -9.88 3.04 2.21
CA VAL A 29 -8.82 4.05 2.33
C VAL A 29 -9.26 5.36 1.69
N PHE A 30 -9.85 5.36 0.49
CA PHE A 30 -10.37 6.59 -0.14
C PHE A 30 -11.46 7.26 0.70
N GLU A 31 -12.39 6.49 1.27
CA GLU A 31 -13.42 7.01 2.19
C GLU A 31 -12.79 7.64 3.44
N ALA A 32 -11.86 6.93 4.08
CA ALA A 32 -11.15 7.42 5.25
C ALA A 32 -10.33 8.67 4.97
N THR A 33 -9.74 8.77 3.78
CA THR A 33 -9.01 9.94 3.32
C THR A 33 -9.94 11.15 3.13
N ARG A 34 -11.13 10.94 2.56
CA ARG A 34 -12.15 12.00 2.43
C ARG A 34 -12.67 12.45 3.79
N ALA A 35 -12.81 11.53 4.74
CA ALA A 35 -13.20 11.81 6.11
C ALA A 35 -12.09 12.44 6.97
N GLY A 36 -10.87 12.60 6.45
CA GLY A 36 -9.72 13.17 7.18
C GLY A 36 -9.08 12.23 8.20
N ILE A 37 -9.47 10.95 8.22
CA ILE A 37 -8.91 9.92 9.12
C ILE A 37 -7.53 9.49 8.61
N VAL A 38 -7.41 9.27 7.30
CA VAL A 38 -6.14 8.94 6.66
C VAL A 38 -5.57 10.20 6.02
N PRO A 39 -4.35 10.64 6.41
CA PRO A 39 -3.78 11.86 5.87
C PRO A 39 -3.44 11.73 4.38
N ARG A 40 -3.61 12.84 3.65
CA ARG A 40 -3.24 12.96 2.24
C ARG A 40 -1.81 13.45 2.10
N VAL A 41 -1.15 13.00 1.06
CA VAL A 41 0.08 13.59 0.57
C VAL A 41 -0.28 14.81 -0.26
N THR A 42 0.02 15.99 0.29
CA THR A 42 -0.34 17.30 -0.29
C THR A 42 0.80 17.96 -1.06
N ARG A 43 2.00 17.36 -1.06
CA ARG A 43 3.17 17.82 -1.80
C ARG A 43 4.11 16.68 -2.10
N ARG A 44 5.10 16.92 -2.97
CA ARG A 44 6.20 15.97 -3.17
C ARG A 44 7.06 15.87 -1.92
N PHE A 45 7.48 14.65 -1.60
CA PHE A 45 8.47 14.37 -0.57
C PHE A 45 9.88 14.68 -1.08
N HIS A 46 10.73 15.17 -0.19
CA HIS A 46 12.17 15.28 -0.41
C HIS A 46 12.81 13.89 -0.35
N ASP A 47 14.01 13.74 -0.93
CA ASP A 47 14.65 12.43 -1.03
C ASP A 47 15.01 11.81 0.33
N LEU A 48 15.22 12.62 1.37
CA LEU A 48 15.40 12.12 2.73
C LEU A 48 14.08 11.59 3.34
N GLU A 49 12.96 12.28 3.11
CA GLU A 49 11.62 11.85 3.55
C GLU A 49 11.21 10.54 2.85
N LYS A 50 11.48 10.42 1.54
CA LYS A 50 11.13 9.23 0.76
C LYS A 50 11.67 7.94 1.37
N ARG A 51 12.91 7.94 1.89
CA ARG A 51 13.54 6.70 2.42
C ARG A 51 12.89 6.20 3.71
N SER A 52 12.43 7.11 4.57
CA SER A 52 11.78 6.75 5.83
C SER A 52 10.30 6.43 5.64
N ILE A 53 9.65 7.08 4.67
CA ILE A 53 8.22 6.91 4.40
C ILE A 53 7.94 5.70 3.49
N ILE A 54 8.68 5.57 2.39
CA ILE A 54 8.42 4.58 1.34
C ILE A 54 9.08 3.26 1.71
N GLN A 55 8.41 2.53 2.59
CA GLN A 55 8.82 1.24 3.11
C GLN A 55 7.64 0.26 3.09
N SER A 56 7.90 -1.01 3.39
CA SER A 56 6.84 -2.01 3.53
C SER A 56 5.74 -1.54 4.49
N GLY A 57 4.50 -1.77 4.08
CA GLY A 57 3.28 -1.33 4.75
C GLY A 57 2.81 0.07 4.36
N ALA A 58 3.62 0.92 3.73
CA ALA A 58 3.21 2.30 3.46
C ALA A 58 2.02 2.36 2.48
N ILE A 59 0.96 3.06 2.88
CA ILE A 59 -0.22 3.37 2.04
C ILE A 59 -0.33 4.89 1.95
N LEU A 60 -0.18 5.41 0.75
CA LEU A 60 -0.15 6.84 0.46
C LEU A 60 -1.30 7.20 -0.46
N VAL A 61 -2.00 8.28 -0.15
CA VAL A 61 -3.07 8.82 -0.99
C VAL A 61 -2.76 10.28 -1.31
N PHE A 62 -2.87 10.64 -2.58
CA PHE A 62 -2.82 12.05 -3.02
C PHE A 62 -3.92 12.32 -4.02
N THR A 63 -4.29 13.59 -4.15
CA THR A 63 -5.14 14.08 -5.24
C THR A 63 -4.30 14.93 -6.19
N GLU A 64 -4.58 14.88 -7.49
CA GLU A 64 -3.84 15.70 -8.45
C GLU A 64 -4.09 17.19 -8.20
N GLU A 65 -5.31 17.54 -7.79
CA GLU A 65 -5.82 18.89 -7.64
C GLU A 65 -5.19 19.61 -6.44
N GLU A 66 -4.97 18.91 -5.33
CA GLU A 66 -4.35 19.51 -4.13
C GLU A 66 -2.82 19.45 -4.21
N SER A 67 -2.26 18.31 -4.65
CA SER A 67 -0.82 18.08 -4.56
C SER A 67 -0.03 18.51 -5.80
N GLY A 68 -0.70 18.68 -6.94
CA GLY A 68 -0.06 18.86 -8.25
C GLY A 68 0.70 17.62 -8.75
N ILE A 69 0.64 16.49 -8.03
CA ILE A 69 1.35 15.26 -8.39
C ILE A 69 0.49 14.49 -9.41
N LYS A 70 0.95 14.44 -10.66
CA LYS A 70 0.32 13.61 -11.72
C LYS A 70 0.91 12.20 -11.83
N ARG A 71 2.16 12.06 -11.39
CA ARG A 71 2.90 10.79 -11.39
C ARG A 71 3.69 10.68 -10.10
N TRP A 72 3.49 9.55 -9.43
CA TRP A 72 4.22 9.20 -8.24
C TRP A 72 5.67 8.82 -8.58
N THR A 73 6.62 9.38 -7.84
CA THR A 73 8.05 9.09 -7.98
C THR A 73 8.63 8.67 -6.65
N ASP A 74 9.38 7.57 -6.67
CA ASP A 74 9.97 6.93 -5.50
C ASP A 74 11.41 6.48 -5.84
N PRO A 75 12.24 6.12 -4.84
CA PRO A 75 13.66 5.86 -5.07
C PRO A 75 13.98 4.46 -5.60
N TYR A 76 12.97 3.65 -5.96
CA TYR A 76 13.16 2.25 -6.33
C TYR A 76 13.13 2.05 -7.85
N LEU A 77 13.90 1.06 -8.32
CA LEU A 77 13.84 0.58 -9.69
C LEU A 77 12.73 -0.46 -9.83
N TRP A 78 11.79 -0.23 -10.73
CA TRP A 78 10.59 -1.06 -10.88
C TRP A 78 10.61 -1.88 -12.17
N SER A 79 9.98 -3.06 -12.12
CA SER A 79 9.57 -3.81 -13.29
C SER A 79 8.57 -3.01 -14.14
N ALA A 80 8.33 -3.47 -15.38
CA ALA A 80 7.13 -3.05 -16.11
C ALA A 80 5.86 -3.37 -15.28
N SER A 81 4.82 -2.55 -15.46
CA SER A 81 3.56 -2.74 -14.75
C SER A 81 2.86 -4.03 -15.22
N ARG A 82 2.17 -4.69 -14.30
CA ARG A 82 1.22 -5.77 -14.63
C ARG A 82 -0.13 -5.52 -13.96
N MET A 83 -1.20 -5.84 -14.67
CA MET A 83 -2.55 -5.71 -14.13
C MET A 83 -2.85 -6.86 -13.17
N GLN A 84 -3.40 -6.54 -12.00
CA GLN A 84 -4.02 -7.50 -11.08
C GLN A 84 -5.37 -6.94 -10.65
N GLY A 85 -6.45 -7.42 -11.27
CA GLY A 85 -7.77 -6.84 -11.12
C GLY A 85 -7.80 -5.35 -11.49
N ASN A 86 -8.11 -4.48 -10.51
CA ASN A 86 -8.16 -3.02 -10.69
C ASN A 86 -6.82 -2.32 -10.40
N PHE A 87 -5.74 -3.08 -10.15
CA PHE A 87 -4.46 -2.53 -9.74
C PHE A 87 -3.39 -2.67 -10.81
N LEU A 88 -2.47 -1.71 -10.82
CA LEU A 88 -1.16 -1.86 -11.46
C LEU A 88 -0.15 -2.31 -10.40
N MET A 89 0.55 -3.39 -10.71
CA MET A 89 1.56 -4.04 -9.87
C MET A 89 2.95 -3.84 -10.44
N TYR A 90 3.91 -3.60 -9.55
CA TYR A 90 5.32 -3.46 -9.86
C TYR A 90 6.14 -4.23 -8.84
N ARG A 91 7.25 -4.82 -9.28
CA ARG A 91 8.23 -5.49 -8.42
C ARG A 91 9.58 -4.81 -8.52
N GLU A 92 10.24 -4.67 -7.38
CA GLU A 92 11.57 -4.08 -7.31
C GLU A 92 12.60 -4.91 -8.09
N ARG A 93 13.42 -4.21 -8.86
CA ARG A 93 14.51 -4.77 -9.67
C ARG A 93 15.84 -4.69 -8.94
N GLU A 94 16.74 -5.57 -9.32
CA GLU A 94 18.16 -5.44 -9.01
C GLU A 94 18.74 -4.23 -9.77
N ASP A 95 19.66 -3.53 -9.13
CA ASP A 95 20.46 -2.50 -9.78
C ASP A 95 21.81 -3.11 -10.14
N GLU A 96 21.98 -3.47 -11.42
CA GLU A 96 23.19 -4.12 -11.92
C GLU A 96 24.45 -3.23 -11.81
N TYR A 97 24.27 -1.93 -11.56
CA TYR A 97 25.35 -0.94 -11.48
C TYR A 97 25.62 -0.48 -10.04
N ALA A 98 24.81 -0.89 -9.07
CA ALA A 98 25.04 -0.57 -7.66
C ALA A 98 25.89 -1.66 -7.00
N PRO A 99 26.91 -1.31 -6.20
CA PRO A 99 27.62 -2.30 -5.40
C PRO A 99 26.63 -2.99 -4.44
N GLU A 100 26.72 -4.32 -4.28
CA GLU A 100 25.78 -5.14 -3.48
C GLU A 100 25.50 -4.59 -2.07
N ALA A 101 26.45 -3.82 -1.51
CA ALA A 101 26.35 -3.16 -0.21
C ALA A 101 25.45 -1.90 -0.17
N ALA A 102 24.90 -1.45 -1.31
CA ALA A 102 24.17 -0.18 -1.42
C ALA A 102 22.63 -0.32 -1.47
N SER A 103 22.05 -1.50 -1.24
CA SER A 103 20.60 -1.61 -1.04
C SER A 103 20.24 -0.94 0.29
N PRO A 104 19.60 0.25 0.33
CA PRO A 104 19.39 1.00 1.58
C PRO A 104 18.36 0.37 2.52
N TYR A 105 17.76 -0.75 2.11
CA TYR A 105 16.54 -1.28 2.69
C TYR A 105 16.74 -2.75 3.00
N GLN A 106 16.89 -3.04 4.29
CA GLN A 106 16.93 -4.38 4.83
C GLN A 106 15.48 -4.85 5.00
N CYS A 107 15.15 -6.01 4.46
CA CYS A 107 13.87 -6.66 4.75
C CYS A 107 13.81 -6.93 6.26
N SER A 108 12.79 -6.40 6.94
CA SER A 108 12.62 -6.58 8.39
C SER A 108 12.32 -8.02 8.79
N ALA A 109 11.97 -8.88 7.82
CA ALA A 109 11.85 -10.31 8.03
C ALA A 109 13.26 -10.90 8.13
N VAL A 110 13.77 -10.93 9.36
CA VAL A 110 14.93 -11.72 9.80
C VAL A 110 14.84 -13.10 9.14
N GLY A 111 15.95 -13.53 8.53
CA GLY A 111 16.04 -14.76 7.76
C GLY A 111 15.34 -15.92 8.44
N GLY A 112 14.29 -16.42 7.80
CA GLY A 112 13.80 -17.77 8.10
C GLY A 112 14.83 -18.76 7.57
N PRO A 113 15.17 -19.83 8.31
CA PRO A 113 16.11 -20.84 7.84
C PRO A 113 15.58 -21.47 6.55
N ASP A 114 16.47 -21.68 5.58
CA ASP A 114 16.26 -22.63 4.49
C ASP A 114 15.93 -23.99 5.14
N GLY A 115 14.64 -24.34 5.24
CA GLY A 115 14.22 -25.59 5.88
C GLY A 115 12.91 -25.59 6.67
N MET A 116 12.02 -24.62 6.52
CA MET A 116 10.65 -24.81 7.02
C MET A 116 9.89 -25.76 6.08
N PRO A 117 9.18 -26.78 6.60
CA PRO A 117 8.39 -27.68 5.76
C PRO A 117 7.32 -26.86 5.03
N ASP A 118 6.97 -27.32 3.82
CA ASP A 118 5.96 -26.76 2.93
C ASP A 118 4.62 -26.58 3.67
N ARG A 119 4.50 -25.49 4.45
CA ARG A 119 3.22 -24.97 4.90
C ARG A 119 2.57 -24.54 3.62
N GLN A 120 1.72 -25.43 3.10
CA GLN A 120 0.96 -25.30 1.87
C GLN A 120 0.58 -23.84 1.66
N VAL A 121 1.42 -23.15 0.89
CA VAL A 121 1.33 -21.70 0.78
C VAL A 121 0.01 -21.47 0.08
N ASP A 122 -0.92 -20.79 0.77
CA ASP A 122 -2.27 -20.55 0.25
C ASP A 122 -2.14 -19.92 -1.14
N ALA A 123 -2.45 -20.72 -2.17
CA ALA A 123 -2.24 -20.34 -3.55
C ALA A 123 -3.04 -19.09 -3.92
N ASP A 124 -4.20 -18.90 -3.26
CA ASP A 124 -5.02 -17.71 -3.43
C ASP A 124 -4.31 -16.49 -2.84
N LEU A 125 -3.72 -16.63 -1.63
CA LEU A 125 -2.94 -15.56 -1.01
C LEU A 125 -1.72 -15.18 -1.86
N GLU A 126 -0.97 -16.15 -2.38
CA GLU A 126 0.17 -15.90 -3.25
C GLU A 126 -0.22 -15.15 -4.52
N HIS A 127 -1.36 -15.51 -5.11
CA HIS A 127 -1.89 -14.80 -6.25
C HIS A 127 -2.17 -13.32 -5.92
N TYR A 128 -2.65 -12.98 -4.71
CA TYR A 128 -2.81 -11.57 -4.29
C TYR A 128 -1.47 -10.86 -4.02
N ILE A 129 -0.49 -11.57 -3.46
CA ILE A 129 0.83 -11.01 -3.10
C ILE A 129 1.68 -10.73 -4.34
N LEU A 130 1.76 -11.68 -5.27
CA LEU A 130 2.68 -11.62 -6.41
C LEU A 130 1.98 -11.31 -7.74
N GLY A 131 0.67 -11.46 -7.82
CA GLY A 131 -0.06 -11.38 -9.09
C GLY A 131 0.44 -12.44 -10.07
N SER A 132 0.67 -12.05 -11.32
CA SER A 132 1.18 -12.96 -12.36
C SER A 132 2.71 -13.09 -12.37
N TRP A 133 3.42 -12.61 -11.33
CA TRP A 133 4.88 -12.61 -11.28
C TRP A 133 5.42 -13.83 -10.54
N ASN A 134 5.46 -14.96 -11.24
CA ASN A 134 5.88 -16.23 -10.63
C ASN A 134 7.41 -16.38 -10.70
N LYS A 135 8.05 -15.82 -11.75
CA LYS A 135 9.50 -15.83 -12.03
C LYS A 135 9.87 -14.65 -12.96
N GLY A 136 11.08 -14.12 -12.86
CA GLY A 136 11.61 -13.12 -13.79
C GLY A 136 13.08 -12.77 -13.51
N LYS A 137 13.89 -12.64 -14.57
CA LYS A 137 15.31 -12.28 -14.47
C LYS A 137 15.47 -10.81 -14.04
N GLY A 138 16.43 -10.52 -13.16
CA GLY A 138 16.73 -9.15 -12.69
C GLY A 138 15.70 -8.59 -11.70
N LEU A 139 14.92 -9.45 -11.04
CA LEU A 139 13.99 -9.10 -9.97
C LEU A 139 14.57 -9.55 -8.63
N LYS A 140 14.54 -8.68 -7.62
CA LYS A 140 14.98 -9.06 -6.27
C LYS A 140 14.12 -10.21 -5.73
N LYS A 141 14.76 -11.25 -5.17
CA LYS A 141 14.08 -12.45 -4.61
C LYS A 141 12.98 -12.07 -3.60
N ASN A 142 13.30 -11.15 -2.69
CA ASN A 142 12.36 -10.57 -1.70
C ASN A 142 12.20 -9.05 -1.90
N GLY A 143 12.16 -8.61 -3.16
CA GLY A 143 12.01 -7.19 -3.50
C GLY A 143 10.70 -6.58 -3.00
N LEU A 144 10.70 -5.27 -2.84
CA LEU A 144 9.50 -4.51 -2.52
C LEU A 144 8.47 -4.66 -3.65
N MET A 145 7.20 -4.76 -3.28
CA MET A 145 6.07 -4.69 -4.18
C MET A 145 5.48 -3.29 -4.11
N LYS A 146 5.13 -2.71 -5.26
CA LYS A 146 4.30 -1.52 -5.36
C LYS A 146 2.99 -1.85 -6.06
N LYS A 147 1.89 -1.38 -5.48
CA LYS A 147 0.54 -1.58 -5.99
C LYS A 147 -0.20 -0.25 -6.03
N THR A 148 -0.73 0.12 -7.19
CA THR A 148 -1.41 1.41 -7.41
C THR A 148 -2.81 1.24 -7.95
N ILE A 149 -3.71 2.14 -7.56
CA ILE A 149 -5.08 2.25 -8.05
C ILE A 149 -5.50 3.72 -8.01
N SER A 150 -6.34 4.13 -8.95
CA SER A 150 -6.86 5.49 -9.02
C SER A 150 -8.37 5.48 -9.16
N MET A 151 -9.01 6.54 -8.68
CA MET A 151 -10.45 6.72 -8.75
C MET A 151 -10.78 8.21 -8.85
N ASN A 152 -11.65 8.58 -9.80
CA ASN A 152 -12.20 9.93 -9.84
C ASN A 152 -13.45 9.99 -8.96
N ILE A 153 -13.50 10.91 -8.01
CA ILE A 153 -14.63 11.09 -7.09
C ILE A 153 -15.02 12.56 -7.16
N GLU A 154 -16.21 12.83 -7.74
CA GLU A 154 -16.76 14.18 -7.87
C GLU A 154 -15.80 15.17 -8.58
N GLY A 155 -15.11 14.69 -9.62
CA GLY A 155 -14.17 15.51 -10.40
C GLY A 155 -12.75 15.55 -9.82
N THR A 156 -12.52 15.09 -8.59
CA THR A 156 -11.19 14.99 -7.99
C THR A 156 -10.58 13.62 -8.25
N THR A 157 -9.34 13.57 -8.75
CA THR A 157 -8.65 12.30 -9.06
C THR A 157 -7.79 11.86 -7.89
N TYR A 158 -8.23 10.81 -7.19
CA TYR A 158 -7.50 10.19 -6.09
C TYR A 158 -6.58 9.10 -6.62
N HIS A 159 -5.35 9.11 -6.13
CA HIS A 159 -4.34 8.09 -6.41
C HIS A 159 -3.91 7.45 -5.11
N LEU A 160 -4.00 6.12 -5.05
CA LEU A 160 -3.45 5.32 -3.96
C LEU A 160 -2.20 4.60 -4.44
N VAL A 161 -1.13 4.69 -3.66
CA VAL A 161 0.12 3.96 -3.85
C VAL A 161 0.41 3.18 -2.57
N SER A 162 0.59 1.87 -2.70
CA SER A 162 0.89 0.99 -1.57
C SER A 162 2.16 0.19 -1.80
N TYR A 163 2.91 -0.03 -0.72
CA TYR A 163 4.19 -0.72 -0.70
C TYR A 163 4.16 -1.86 0.31
N TYR A 164 4.70 -3.03 -0.04
CA TYR A 164 4.83 -4.14 0.91
C TYR A 164 5.92 -5.11 0.48
N TYR A 165 6.56 -5.78 1.44
CA TYR A 165 7.33 -6.99 1.16
C TYR A 165 6.40 -8.20 1.17
N PRO A 166 6.56 -9.15 0.22
CA PRO A 166 5.82 -10.41 0.24
C PRO A 166 5.95 -11.17 1.57
N SER A 167 7.13 -11.15 2.19
CA SER A 167 7.39 -11.77 3.50
C SER A 167 6.52 -11.20 4.62
N ASP A 168 6.31 -9.89 4.64
CA ASP A 168 5.58 -9.20 5.71
C ASP A 168 4.08 -9.47 5.63
N VAL A 169 3.58 -9.73 4.42
CA VAL A 169 2.20 -10.19 4.21
C VAL A 169 2.07 -11.65 4.65
N ARG A 170 3.00 -12.53 4.25
CA ARG A 170 2.97 -13.96 4.62
C ARG A 170 3.08 -14.19 6.12
N SER A 171 3.88 -13.37 6.81
CA SER A 171 4.03 -13.46 8.27
C SER A 171 2.82 -12.88 9.03
N GLY A 172 1.89 -12.23 8.34
CA GLY A 172 0.74 -11.56 8.96
C GLY A 172 1.09 -10.23 9.65
N LEU A 173 2.30 -9.69 9.42
CA LEU A 173 2.74 -8.42 10.00
C LEU A 173 1.89 -7.23 9.49
N LEU A 174 1.38 -7.31 8.26
CA LEU A 174 0.58 -6.25 7.64
C LEU A 174 -0.91 -6.59 7.65
N GLN A 175 -1.70 -5.78 8.38
CA GLN A 175 -3.16 -5.85 8.36
C GLN A 175 -3.74 -5.21 7.10
N THR A 176 -4.90 -5.67 6.65
CA THR A 176 -5.66 -5.01 5.57
C THR A 176 -6.58 -3.93 6.13
N PRO A 177 -6.89 -2.85 5.39
CA PRO A 177 -7.88 -1.86 5.79
C PRO A 177 -9.23 -2.46 6.20
N SER A 178 -9.71 -3.50 5.49
CA SER A 178 -10.94 -4.21 5.85
C SER A 178 -10.88 -5.01 7.17
N SER A 179 -9.68 -5.23 7.72
CA SER A 179 -9.47 -5.86 9.04
C SER A 179 -9.18 -4.86 10.15
N MET A 180 -8.88 -3.59 9.81
CA MET A 180 -8.61 -2.54 10.79
C MET A 180 -9.92 -1.96 11.31
N PRO A 181 -10.22 -2.00 12.62
CA PRO A 181 -11.49 -1.51 13.15
C PRO A 181 -11.84 -0.06 12.78
N ALA A 182 -10.83 0.82 12.75
CA ALA A 182 -11.00 2.24 12.40
C ALA A 182 -11.43 2.48 10.94
N LEU A 183 -11.17 1.52 10.04
CA LEU A 183 -11.50 1.64 8.62
C LEU A 183 -12.65 0.70 8.23
N ALA A 184 -12.68 -0.51 8.78
CA ALA A 184 -13.65 -1.54 8.44
C ALA A 184 -15.11 -1.16 8.77
N CYS A 185 -15.32 -0.22 9.70
CA CYS A 185 -16.64 0.26 10.09
C CYS A 185 -17.14 1.46 9.26
N LEU A 186 -16.33 1.98 8.33
CA LEU A 186 -16.71 3.14 7.53
C LEU A 186 -17.85 2.78 6.56
N ASP A 187 -18.89 3.61 6.57
CA ASP A 187 -19.93 3.59 5.55
C ASP A 187 -19.42 4.29 4.29
N ILE A 188 -19.49 3.60 3.16
CA ILE A 188 -19.02 4.16 1.88
C ILE A 188 -20.02 5.21 1.37
N SER A 189 -19.53 6.42 1.15
CA SER A 189 -20.32 7.57 0.73
C SER A 189 -20.96 7.37 -0.64
N PRO A 190 -22.14 7.96 -0.91
CA PRO A 190 -22.78 7.91 -2.22
C PRO A 190 -21.88 8.42 -3.37
N ALA A 191 -20.98 9.36 -3.07
CA ALA A 191 -19.98 9.86 -4.02
C ALA A 191 -19.07 8.73 -4.53
N ILE A 192 -18.50 7.93 -3.63
CA ILE A 192 -17.67 6.78 -4.00
C ILE A 192 -18.50 5.68 -4.67
N LEU A 193 -19.72 5.41 -4.16
CA LEU A 193 -20.60 4.40 -4.74
C LEU A 193 -20.94 4.68 -6.22
N LYS A 194 -21.18 5.95 -6.57
CA LYS A 194 -21.40 6.37 -7.97
C LYS A 194 -20.16 6.18 -8.84
N SER A 195 -18.97 6.30 -8.27
CA SER A 195 -17.69 6.15 -8.97
C SER A 195 -17.25 4.69 -9.18
N LEU A 196 -17.92 3.70 -8.59
CA LEU A 196 -17.51 2.28 -8.69
C LEU A 196 -17.52 1.73 -10.12
N SER A 197 -18.34 2.30 -11.01
CA SER A 197 -18.43 1.91 -12.43
C SER A 197 -17.14 2.17 -13.22
N GLN A 198 -16.22 2.97 -12.68
CA GLN A 198 -14.91 3.23 -13.28
C GLN A 198 -13.98 2.01 -13.22
N PHE A 199 -14.23 1.08 -12.30
CA PHE A 199 -13.39 -0.11 -12.15
C PHE A 199 -13.71 -1.18 -13.19
N ARG A 200 -12.66 -1.78 -13.74
CA ARG A 200 -12.77 -2.88 -14.71
C ARG A 200 -13.43 -4.11 -14.10
N GLN A 201 -13.12 -4.38 -12.84
CA GLN A 201 -13.73 -5.44 -12.05
C GLN A 201 -14.58 -4.84 -10.94
N PRO A 202 -15.91 -5.08 -10.92
CA PRO A 202 -16.77 -4.56 -9.88
C PRO A 202 -16.30 -5.02 -8.49
N PRO A 203 -16.10 -4.09 -7.53
CA PRO A 203 -15.65 -4.45 -6.20
C PRO A 203 -16.76 -5.14 -5.40
N VAL A 204 -16.40 -6.21 -4.69
CA VAL A 204 -17.30 -6.88 -3.75
C VAL A 204 -17.31 -6.11 -2.42
N LEU A 205 -18.22 -5.15 -2.32
CA LEU A 205 -18.49 -4.42 -1.08
C LEU A 205 -19.47 -5.26 -0.25
N GLY A 206 -18.96 -6.05 0.69
CA GLY A 206 -19.80 -6.81 1.62
C GLY A 206 -20.87 -5.91 2.25
N LYS A 207 -22.10 -6.40 2.40
CA LYS A 207 -23.24 -5.60 2.89
C LYS A 207 -22.89 -4.95 4.24
N SER A 208 -22.97 -3.62 4.35
CA SER A 208 -22.98 -2.93 5.64
C SER A 208 -24.13 -3.52 6.46
N LYS A 209 -23.82 -4.06 7.65
CA LYS A 209 -24.84 -4.51 8.60
C LYS A 209 -25.57 -3.27 9.09
N ARG A 210 -26.54 -2.75 8.32
CA ARG A 210 -27.41 -1.67 8.79
C ARG A 210 -28.13 -2.19 10.03
N GLY A 211 -27.74 -1.67 11.19
CA GLY A 211 -28.53 -1.79 12.40
C GLY A 211 -29.93 -1.30 12.10
N ARG A 212 -30.91 -2.17 12.29
CA ARG A 212 -32.34 -1.83 12.14
C ARG A 212 -32.62 -0.65 13.09
N PRO A 213 -33.24 0.46 12.64
CA PRO A 213 -33.65 1.49 13.57
C PRO A 213 -34.71 0.89 14.49
N THR A 214 -34.44 0.88 15.79
CA THR A 214 -35.46 0.63 16.81
C THR A 214 -36.50 1.74 16.68
N ARG A 215 -37.67 1.41 16.14
CA ARG A 215 -38.88 2.23 16.28
C ARG A 215 -39.11 2.45 17.77
N ARG A 216 -39.02 3.71 18.21
CA ARG A 216 -39.75 4.19 19.38
C ARG A 216 -41.10 4.72 18.90
#